data_AF-A0A158NHD7-F1
#
_entry.id   AF-A0A158NHD7-F1
#
_cell.length_a   1.000
_cell.length_b   1.000
_cell.length_c   1.000
_cell.angle_alpha   90.00
_cell.angle_beta   90.00
_cell.angle_gamma   90.00
#
_symmetry.space_group_name_H-M   'P 1'
#
loop_
_entity.id
_entity.type
_entity.pdbx_description
1 polymer ?
#
loop_
_entity_poly.entity_id
_entity_poly.type
_entity_poly.pdbx_seq_one_letter_code
_entity_poly.pdbx_strand_id
1 'polypeptide(L)' 'MSHKYTILALMIVMITLVVSIQGELDTPLPKCEVGFSYYNGCNSCLCDLAESKWFCTTRWCGGVRLIKPPCLCE' A
#
# COMPACT_ATOMS: atom_id res chain seq x y z
N MET A 1 -30.11 25.46 -18.78
CA MET A 1 -29.39 25.18 -17.51
C MET A 1 -28.28 26.21 -17.37
N SER A 2 -28.15 26.85 -16.20
CA SER A 2 -27.19 27.95 -15.99
C SER A 2 -25.74 27.44 -15.95
N HIS A 3 -24.83 28.16 -16.61
CA HIS A 3 -23.38 27.86 -16.72
C HIS A 3 -22.71 27.51 -15.38
N LYS A 4 -23.24 28.04 -14.27
CA LYS A 4 -22.81 27.72 -12.90
C LYS A 4 -23.00 26.25 -12.53
N TYR A 5 -24.09 25.61 -12.96
CA TYR A 5 -24.39 24.22 -12.63
C TYR A 5 -23.48 23.25 -13.39
N THR A 6 -23.11 23.58 -14.64
CA THR A 6 -22.14 22.80 -15.43
C THR A 6 -20.74 22.84 -14.82
N ILE A 7 -20.28 24.00 -14.33
CA ILE A 7 -18.98 24.07 -13.64
C ILE A 7 -19.00 23.25 -12.36
N LEU A 8 -20.07 23.36 -11.56
CA LEU A 8 -20.20 22.61 -10.32
C LEU A 8 -20.18 21.09 -10.57
N ALA A 9 -20.88 20.63 -11.60
CA ALA A 9 -20.88 19.22 -11.98
C ALA A 9 -19.48 18.73 -12.39
N LEU A 10 -18.74 19.51 -13.18
CA LEU A 10 -17.37 19.18 -13.59
C LEU A 10 -16.42 19.09 -12.39
N MET A 11 -16.53 20.01 -11.43
CA MET A 11 -15.71 19.99 -10.22
C MET A 11 -15.94 18.72 -9.39
N ILE A 12 -17.21 18.30 -9.23
CA ILE A 12 -17.57 17.08 -8.49
C ILE A 12 -17.03 15.83 -9.20
N VAL A 13 -17.12 15.77 -10.53
CA VAL A 13 -16.57 14.65 -11.33
C VAL A 13 -15.05 14.57 -11.18
N MET A 14 -14.34 15.71 -11.20
CA MET A 14 -12.89 15.72 -11.03
C MET A 14 -12.48 15.26 -9.63
N ILE A 15 -13.16 15.71 -8.58
CA ILE A 15 -12.87 15.30 -7.19
C ILE A 15 -13.10 13.80 -6.99
N THR A 16 -14.20 13.26 -7.53
CA THR A 16 -14.51 11.83 -7.43
C THR A 16 -13.52 10.95 -8.22
N LEU A 17 -13.01 11.42 -9.36
CA LEU A 17 -11.92 10.76 -10.08
C LEU A 17 -10.62 10.72 -9.27
N VAL A 18 -10.24 11.84 -8.63
CA VAL A 18 -9.01 11.90 -7.82
C VAL A 18 -9.07 10.93 -6.64
N VAL A 19 -10.20 10.86 -5.93
CA VAL A 19 -10.40 9.93 -4.81
C VAL A 19 -10.34 8.47 -5.26
N SER A 20 -10.84 8.16 -6.47
CA SER A 20 -10.79 6.80 -7.03
C SER A 20 -9.37 6.34 -7.39
N ILE A 21 -8.46 7.29 -7.69
CA ILE A 21 -7.05 6.99 -8.03
C ILE A 21 -6.19 6.89 -6.76
N GLN A 22 -6.57 7.55 -5.67
CA GLN A 22 -5.80 7.59 -4.41
C GLN A 22 -6.09 6.44 -3.45
N GLY A 23 -6.84 5.41 -3.87
CA GLY A 23 -7.24 4.28 -3.04
C GLY A 23 -6.15 3.24 -2.82
N GLU A 24 -5.01 3.61 -2.25
CA GLU A 24 -4.22 2.68 -1.44
C GLU A 24 -4.26 3.24 -0.02
N LEU A 25 -5.33 2.89 0.70
CA LEU A 25 -5.36 3.08 2.14
C LEU A 25 -4.20 2.25 2.68
N ASP A 26 -3.15 2.91 3.17
CA ASP A 26 -2.09 2.31 3.98
C ASP A 26 -2.72 1.73 5.25
N THR A 27 -3.47 0.62 5.09
CA THR A 27 -3.89 -0.18 6.22
C THR A 27 -2.62 -0.57 6.94
N PRO A 28 -2.53 -0.34 8.27
CA PRO A 28 -1.39 -0.79 9.05
C PRO A 28 -1.16 -2.25 8.70
N LEU A 29 0.05 -2.56 8.23
CA LEU A 29 0.41 -3.94 7.89
C LEU A 29 0.00 -4.82 9.10
N PRO A 30 -0.66 -5.96 8.88
CA PRO A 30 -0.93 -6.87 9.99
C PRO A 30 0.39 -7.16 10.70
N LYS A 31 0.37 -7.14 12.04
CA LYS A 31 1.52 -7.53 12.85
C LYS A 31 1.99 -8.89 12.34
N CYS A 32 3.28 -9.00 12.03
CA CYS A 32 3.80 -10.24 11.47
C CYS A 32 3.73 -11.36 12.52
N GLU A 33 3.56 -12.59 12.07
CA GLU A 33 3.52 -13.76 12.95
C GLU A 33 4.91 -14.40 13.07
N VAL A 34 5.26 -14.79 14.29
CA VAL A 34 6.54 -15.42 14.63
C VAL A 34 6.80 -16.64 13.75
N GLY A 35 7.99 -16.67 13.12
CA GLY A 35 8.39 -17.78 12.24
C GLY A 35 7.94 -17.62 10.79
N PHE A 36 7.15 -16.60 10.45
CA PHE A 36 6.83 -16.30 9.07
C PHE A 36 7.98 -15.59 8.37
N SER A 37 8.19 -15.98 7.12
CA SER A 37 9.11 -15.33 6.20
C SER A 37 8.48 -15.23 4.82
N TYR A 38 8.88 -14.22 4.07
CA TYR A 38 8.45 -14.09 2.67
C TYR A 38 9.56 -13.45 1.83
N TYR A 39 9.48 -13.66 0.53
CA TYR A 39 10.35 -13.01 -0.45
C TYR A 39 9.54 -11.97 -1.20
N ASN A 40 9.94 -10.70 -1.14
CA ASN A 40 9.23 -9.60 -1.78
C ASN A 40 9.59 -9.41 -3.26
N GLY A 41 10.33 -10.36 -3.86
CA GLY A 41 10.86 -10.25 -5.24
C GLY A 41 12.30 -9.75 -5.33
N CYS A 42 12.91 -9.32 -4.21
CA CYS A 42 14.30 -8.85 -4.18
C CYS A 42 15.00 -9.13 -2.85
N ASN A 43 14.26 -8.92 -1.76
CA ASN A 43 14.71 -9.06 -0.39
C ASN A 43 13.95 -10.18 0.31
N SER A 44 14.67 -10.87 1.19
CA SER A 44 14.08 -11.82 2.11
C SER A 44 13.66 -11.09 3.36
N CYS A 45 12.42 -11.33 3.79
CA CYS A 45 11.82 -10.70 4.95
C CYS A 45 11.44 -11.75 5.99
N LEU A 46 11.68 -11.43 7.25
CA LEU A 46 11.48 -12.29 8.41
C LEU A 46 10.65 -11.52 9.44
N CYS A 47 9.76 -12.20 10.16
CA CYS A 47 9.12 -11.59 11.31
C CYS A 47 10.04 -11.63 12.53
N ASP A 48 10.37 -10.46 13.07
CA ASP A 48 11.10 -10.35 14.33
C ASP A 48 10.24 -10.79 15.51
N LEU A 49 10.84 -11.63 16.35
CA LEU A 49 10.18 -12.30 17.48
C LEU A 49 9.90 -11.35 18.64
N ALA A 50 10.71 -10.31 18.80
CA ALA A 50 10.62 -9.40 19.94
C ALA A 50 9.64 -8.26 19.69
N GLU A 51 9.59 -7.73 18.46
CA GLU A 51 8.86 -6.51 18.14
C GLU A 51 7.65 -6.73 17.22
N SER A 52 7.43 -7.95 16.72
CA SER A 52 6.38 -8.27 15.72
C SER A 52 6.48 -7.36 14.48
N LYS A 53 7.72 -7.05 14.06
CA LYS A 53 8.04 -6.21 12.90
C LYS A 53 8.71 -7.04 11.80
N TRP A 54 8.48 -6.65 10.54
CA TRP A 54 9.20 -7.23 9.41
C TRP A 54 10.62 -6.70 9.34
N PHE A 55 11.60 -7.61 9.35
CA PHE A 55 12.99 -7.32 9.05
C PHE A 55 13.34 -7.90 7.69
N CYS A 56 13.69 -7.03 6.75
CA CYS A 56 14.05 -7.42 5.39
C CYS A 56 15.54 -7.15 5.13
N THR A 57 16.16 -7.98 4.29
CA THR A 57 17.46 -7.64 3.71
C THR A 57 17.35 -6.33 2.91
N THR A 58 18.47 -5.65 2.67
CA THR A 58 18.52 -4.34 2.00
C THR A 58 19.31 -4.38 0.70
N ARG A 59 19.05 -5.38 -0.14
CA ARG A 59 19.60 -5.45 -1.50
C ARG A 59 18.97 -4.34 -2.35
N TRP A 60 19.78 -3.76 -3.22
CA TRP A 60 19.32 -2.78 -4.19
C TRP A 60 18.53 -3.47 -5.31
N CYS A 61 17.28 -3.05 -5.50
CA CYS A 61 16.32 -3.70 -6.41
C CYS A 61 16.09 -2.90 -7.71
N GLY A 62 17.07 -2.14 -8.18
CA GLY A 62 16.92 -1.38 -9.44
C GLY A 62 15.90 -0.23 -9.38
N GLY A 63 15.60 0.30 -8.19
CA GLY A 63 14.63 1.40 -8.01
C GLY A 63 13.19 0.95 -7.73
N VAL A 64 12.92 -0.35 -7.67
CA VAL A 64 11.60 -0.86 -7.28
C VAL A 64 11.47 -0.88 -5.75
N ARG A 65 10.56 -0.08 -5.20
CA ARG A 65 10.14 -0.19 -3.80
C ARG A 65 9.16 -1.35 -3.66
N LEU A 66 9.70 -2.54 -3.40
CA LEU A 66 8.91 -3.74 -3.17
C LEU A 66 8.63 -3.88 -1.66
N ILE A 67 7.56 -3.26 -1.16
CA ILE A 67 7.01 -3.63 0.14
C ILE A 67 5.50 -3.69 0.00
N LYS A 68 5.00 -4.85 -0.44
CA LYS A 68 3.68 -5.29 0.00
C LYS A 68 3.94 -6.49 0.91
N PRO A 69 3.61 -6.41 2.21
CA PRO A 69 3.55 -7.62 2.99
C PRO A 69 2.50 -8.54 2.37
N PRO A 70 2.53 -9.84 2.66
CA PRO A 70 1.31 -10.60 2.54
C PRO A 70 0.27 -9.90 3.42
N CYS A 71 -0.79 -9.36 2.81
CA CYS A 71 -2.09 -9.43 3.46
C CYS A 71 -2.22 -10.89 3.89
N LEU A 72 -2.41 -11.13 5.18
CA LEU A 72 -2.88 -12.41 5.68
C LEU A 72 -4.25 -12.63 5.03
N CYS A 73 -4.25 -13.06 3.77
CA CYS A 73 -5.43 -13.55 3.10
C CYS A 73 -5.72 -14.87 3.78
N GLU A 74 -6.77 -14.89 4.60
CA GLU A 74 -7.53 -16.12 4.81
C GLU A 74 -7.96 -16.73 3.47
#